data_AF-A0A6G0X0H6-F1
#
_entry.id   AF-A0A6G0X0H6-F1
#
_cell.length_a   1.000
_cell.length_b   1.000
_cell.length_c   1.000
_cell.angle_alpha   90.00
_cell.angle_beta   90.00
_cell.angle_gamma   90.00
#
_symmetry.space_group_name_H-M   'P 1'
#
loop_
_entity.id
_entity.type
_entity.pdbx_description
1 polymer ?
#
loop_
_entity_poly.entity_id
_entity_poly.type
_entity_poly.pdbx_seq_one_letter_code
_entity_poly.pdbx_strand_id
1 'polypeptide(L)'
;MRTKIADFGLSKFREVGKTMSICGSPLWVAPEVLRGEKYGTPCDVFSFSIIVWEALAWSEPYPAMGSSEVMKGVAIGNLRPINPDDTPLCMDRLLKDCWQRKQDQRPGFNELVPKLEAMREEFLDIGNIGMMP
;
A
#
# COMPACT_ATOMS: atom_id res chain seq x y z
N MET A 1 -20.54 -0.19 -5.83
CA MET A 1 -20.40 0.28 -4.44
C MET A 1 -19.57 1.56 -4.43
N ARG A 2 -19.82 2.54 -3.56
CA ARG A 2 -19.00 3.76 -3.43
C ARG A 2 -18.19 3.67 -2.13
N THR A 3 -16.88 3.42 -2.24
CA THR A 3 -15.97 3.33 -1.09
C THR A 3 -15.63 4.72 -0.56
N LYS A 4 -15.53 4.87 0.77
CA LYS A 4 -15.12 6.11 1.43
C LYS A 4 -13.96 5.81 2.38
N ILE A 5 -12.95 6.67 2.39
CA ILE A 5 -11.88 6.63 3.39
C ILE A 5 -12.43 7.24 4.69
N ALA A 6 -12.18 6.57 5.82
CA ALA A 6 -12.54 7.03 7.15
C ALA A 6 -11.31 6.93 8.08
N ASP A 7 -11.42 7.50 9.27
CA ASP A 7 -10.36 7.55 10.30
C ASP A 7 -9.13 8.41 9.94
N PHE A 8 -9.37 9.73 9.84
CA PHE A 8 -8.31 10.74 9.76
C PHE A 8 -7.82 11.20 11.14
N GLY A 9 -8.11 10.45 12.23
CA GLY A 9 -7.80 10.86 13.61
C GLY A 9 -6.31 11.07 13.88
N LEU A 10 -5.45 10.51 13.02
CA LEU A 10 -3.99 10.65 13.07
C LEU A 10 -3.43 11.52 11.94
N SER A 11 -4.28 12.06 11.06
CA SER A 11 -3.86 12.92 9.96
C SER A 11 -3.27 14.23 10.46
N LYS A 12 -2.24 14.73 9.77
CA LYS A 12 -1.50 15.92 10.16
C LYS A 12 -1.39 16.88 8.99
N PHE A 13 -1.44 18.17 9.29
CA PHE A 13 -1.03 19.19 8.33
C PHE A 13 0.45 18.98 7.97
N ARG A 14 0.79 19.30 6.73
CA ARG A 14 2.12 19.09 6.12
C ARG A 14 3.19 19.98 6.81
N GLU A 15 3.59 19.63 8.04
CA GLU A 15 4.74 20.20 8.73
C GLU A 15 5.94 19.27 8.53
N VAL A 16 6.90 19.70 7.71
CA VAL A 16 8.14 18.96 7.47
C VAL A 16 8.97 18.96 8.75
N GLY A 17 9.21 17.79 9.36
CA GLY A 17 10.28 17.61 10.35
C GLY A 17 9.90 17.31 11.80
N LYS A 18 8.65 16.95 12.12
CA LYS A 18 8.30 16.43 13.46
C LYS A 18 8.33 14.90 13.50
N THR A 19 9.20 14.35 14.34
CA THR A 19 9.18 12.95 14.78
C THR A 19 7.90 12.71 15.56
N MET A 20 7.09 11.72 15.17
CA MET A 20 5.76 11.49 15.75
C MET A 20 5.57 10.01 16.11
N SER A 21 4.88 9.77 17.23
CA SER A 21 4.58 8.45 17.80
C SER A 21 3.98 7.47 16.79
N ILE A 22 4.42 6.22 16.86
CA ILE A 22 3.85 5.06 16.17
C ILE A 22 2.45 4.82 16.79
N CYS A 23 1.42 5.43 16.20
CA CYS A 23 0.02 5.11 16.48
C CYS A 23 -0.60 4.55 15.19
N GLY A 24 -1.21 3.38 15.30
CA GLY A 24 -1.74 2.58 14.18
C GLY A 24 -1.28 1.12 14.31
N SER A 25 -2.06 0.19 13.75
CA SER A 25 -1.61 -1.19 13.67
C SER A 25 -0.35 -1.25 12.78
N PRO A 26 0.76 -1.85 13.24
CA PRO A 26 2.08 -1.68 12.62
C PRO A 26 2.21 -2.26 11.20
N LEU A 27 1.23 -3.05 10.77
CA LEU A 27 1.27 -3.84 9.54
C LEU A 27 1.23 -2.98 8.27
N TRP A 28 0.58 -1.82 8.35
CA TRP A 28 0.44 -0.88 7.24
C TRP A 28 1.50 0.25 7.27
N VAL A 29 2.33 0.29 8.30
CA VAL A 29 3.23 1.43 8.55
C VAL A 29 4.48 1.35 7.67
N ALA A 30 4.79 2.44 6.98
CA ALA A 30 5.93 2.54 6.10
C ALA A 30 7.27 2.36 6.85
N PRO A 31 8.31 1.81 6.20
CA PRO A 31 9.54 1.42 6.87
C PRO A 31 10.31 2.60 7.46
N GLU A 32 10.26 3.79 6.85
CA GLU A 32 10.82 5.04 7.40
C GLU A 32 10.10 5.51 8.67
N VAL A 33 8.79 5.30 8.78
CA VAL A 33 7.99 5.72 9.94
C VAL A 33 8.33 4.81 11.11
N LEU A 34 8.45 3.50 10.86
CA LEU A 34 8.90 2.52 11.85
C LEU A 34 10.34 2.78 12.34
N ARG A 35 11.21 3.37 11.51
CA ARG A 35 12.57 3.78 11.88
C ARG A 35 12.63 5.15 12.57
N GLY A 36 11.52 5.87 12.69
CA GLY A 36 11.50 7.23 13.24
C GLY A 36 12.21 8.26 12.36
N GLU A 37 12.33 8.00 11.06
CA GLU A 37 12.94 8.92 10.10
C GLU A 37 11.97 10.04 9.70
N LYS A 38 12.49 11.05 8.99
CA LYS A 38 11.61 12.03 8.33
C LYS A 38 10.75 11.32 7.30
N TYR A 39 9.44 11.54 7.39
CA TYR A 39 8.46 10.97 6.48
C TYR A 39 7.58 12.09 5.88
N GLY A 40 6.90 11.76 4.80
CA GLY A 40 5.92 12.63 4.13
C GLY A 40 4.91 11.77 3.37
N THR A 41 4.21 12.35 2.40
CA THR A 41 3.16 11.66 1.62
C THR A 41 3.55 10.27 1.04
N PRO A 42 4.82 9.95 0.71
CA PRO A 42 5.18 8.59 0.30
C PRO A 42 4.91 7.49 1.33
N CYS A 43 4.78 7.80 2.62
CA CYS A 43 4.37 6.80 3.61
C CYS A 43 2.92 6.34 3.40
N ASP A 44 2.05 7.24 2.96
CA ASP A 44 0.64 6.94 2.67
C ASP A 44 0.53 6.04 1.42
N VAL A 45 1.43 6.20 0.45
CA VAL A 45 1.52 5.33 -0.74
C VAL A 45 1.91 3.90 -0.35
N PHE A 46 2.81 3.75 0.62
CA PHE A 46 3.15 2.44 1.16
C PHE A 46 1.93 1.81 1.84
N SER A 47 1.26 2.53 2.74
CA SER A 47 0.07 2.03 3.44
C SER A 47 -1.05 1.66 2.47
N PHE A 48 -1.26 2.48 1.42
CA PHE A 48 -2.18 2.19 0.33
C PHE A 48 -1.91 0.84 -0.33
N SER A 49 -0.65 0.52 -0.64
CA SER A 49 -0.32 -0.77 -1.26
C SER A 49 -0.60 -1.97 -0.36
N ILE A 50 -0.41 -1.85 0.96
CA ILE A 50 -0.74 -2.93 1.89
C ILE A 50 -2.27 -3.13 1.95
N ILE A 51 -3.05 -2.06 1.89
CA ILE A 51 -4.52 -2.13 1.83
C ILE A 51 -4.99 -2.78 0.51
N VAL A 52 -4.39 -2.41 -0.62
CA VAL A 52 -4.70 -3.03 -1.92
C VAL A 52 -4.34 -4.52 -1.89
N TRP A 53 -3.19 -4.87 -1.33
CA TRP A 53 -2.80 -6.27 -1.15
C TRP A 53 -3.80 -7.04 -0.30
N GLU A 54 -4.25 -6.48 0.83
CA GLU A 54 -5.23 -7.10 1.74
C GLU A 54 -6.58 -7.34 1.03
N ALA A 55 -7.00 -6.40 0.19
CA ALA A 55 -8.20 -6.55 -0.62
C ALA A 55 -8.08 -7.64 -1.70
N LEU A 56 -6.88 -7.91 -2.21
CA LEU A 56 -6.61 -8.98 -3.18
C LEU A 56 -6.51 -10.35 -2.47
N ALA A 57 -5.78 -10.40 -1.36
CA ALA A 57 -5.49 -11.63 -0.64
C ALA A 57 -6.64 -12.08 0.28
N TRP A 58 -7.60 -11.19 0.59
CA TRP A 58 -8.67 -11.41 1.57
C TRP A 58 -8.14 -11.94 2.93
N SER A 59 -6.95 -11.47 3.30
CA SER A 59 -6.19 -11.98 4.44
C SER A 59 -5.35 -10.87 5.06
N GLU A 60 -4.94 -11.08 6.31
CA GLU A 60 -3.99 -10.19 6.98
C GLU A 60 -2.59 -10.31 6.36
N PRO A 61 -1.82 -9.21 6.25
CA PRO A 61 -0.46 -9.23 5.65
C PRO A 61 0.52 -10.24 6.24
N TYR A 62 0.47 -10.47 7.55
CA TYR A 62 1.49 -11.26 8.27
C TYR A 62 0.85 -12.11 9.39
N PRO A 63 -0.03 -13.08 9.07
CA PRO A 63 -0.91 -13.74 10.04
C PRO A 63 -0.17 -14.62 11.06
N ALA A 64 1.08 -15.01 10.77
CA ALA A 64 1.89 -15.89 11.61
C ALA A 64 3.04 -15.16 12.35
N MET A 65 3.12 -13.83 12.26
CA MET A 65 4.25 -13.05 12.80
C MET A 65 3.79 -12.14 13.95
N GLY A 66 4.61 -12.02 14.99
CA GLY A 66 4.36 -11.07 16.06
C GLY A 66 4.58 -9.63 15.58
N SER A 67 3.86 -8.66 16.16
CA SER A 67 3.93 -7.25 15.74
C SER A 67 5.37 -6.68 15.75
N SER A 68 6.20 -7.06 16.72
CA SER A 68 7.61 -6.64 16.80
C SER A 68 8.46 -7.22 15.67
N GLU A 69 8.19 -8.46 15.27
CA GLU A 69 8.86 -9.14 14.17
C GLU A 69 8.51 -8.48 12.84
N VAL A 70 7.21 -8.21 12.61
CA VAL A 70 6.74 -7.48 11.43
C VAL A 70 7.39 -6.10 11.35
N MET A 71 7.37 -5.33 12.45
CA MET A 71 7.98 -4.00 12.47
C MET A 71 9.46 -4.04 12.08
N LYS A 72 10.24 -4.97 12.66
CA LYS A 72 11.67 -5.13 12.30
C LYS A 72 11.85 -5.61 10.87
N GLY A 73 11.04 -6.56 10.42
CA GLY A 73 11.06 -7.09 9.06
C GLY A 73 10.80 -6.01 8.03
N VAL A 74 9.77 -5.18 8.23
CA VAL A 74 9.43 -4.08 7.31
C VAL A 74 10.49 -2.99 7.36
N ALA A 75 10.87 -2.55 8.56
CA ALA A 75 11.82 -1.46 8.78
C ALA A 75 13.24 -1.77 8.28
N ILE A 76 13.74 -2.99 8.51
CA ILE A 76 15.15 -3.34 8.28
C ILE A 76 15.27 -4.46 7.24
N GLY A 77 14.43 -5.49 7.31
CA GLY A 77 14.50 -6.70 6.48
C GLY A 77 13.89 -6.58 5.09
N ASN A 78 13.28 -5.44 4.74
CA ASN A 78 12.52 -5.27 3.49
C ASN A 78 11.37 -6.28 3.31
N LEU A 79 10.78 -6.75 4.41
CA LEU A 79 9.65 -7.67 4.40
C LEU A 79 8.46 -7.04 3.67
N ARG A 80 7.86 -7.79 2.74
CA ARG A 80 6.60 -7.43 2.06
C ARG A 80 5.69 -8.65 2.02
N PRO A 81 4.36 -8.45 1.95
CA PRO A 81 3.43 -9.54 1.72
C PRO A 81 3.70 -10.22 0.38
N ILE A 82 3.37 -11.52 0.29
CA ILE A 82 3.47 -12.28 -0.95
C ILE A 82 2.17 -12.08 -1.73
N ASN A 83 2.25 -11.65 -2.98
CA ASN A 83 1.07 -11.50 -3.83
C ASN A 83 0.46 -12.88 -4.14
N PRO A 84 -0.88 -13.02 -4.14
CA PRO A 84 -1.56 -14.23 -4.63
C PRO A 84 -1.15 -14.58 -6.06
N ASP A 85 -1.11 -15.88 -6.39
CA ASP A 85 -0.63 -16.38 -7.69
C ASP A 85 -1.46 -15.87 -8.88
N ASP A 86 -2.74 -15.56 -8.66
CA ASP A 86 -3.68 -15.02 -9.66
C ASP A 86 -3.62 -13.49 -9.78
N THR A 87 -2.70 -12.81 -9.08
CA THR A 87 -2.55 -11.36 -9.16
C THR A 87 -2.11 -10.94 -10.58
N PRO A 88 -2.90 -10.10 -11.27
CA PRO A 88 -2.53 -9.61 -12.60
C PRO A 88 -1.18 -8.88 -12.60
N LEU A 89 -0.36 -9.08 -13.64
CA LEU A 89 1.00 -8.51 -13.72
C LEU A 89 1.03 -6.97 -13.56
N CYS A 90 0.00 -6.28 -14.04
CA CYS A 90 -0.12 -4.83 -13.90
C CYS A 90 -0.29 -4.43 -12.42
N MET A 91 -1.07 -5.20 -11.66
CA MET A 91 -1.29 -5.00 -10.22
C MET A 91 -0.05 -5.37 -9.40
N ASP A 92 0.61 -6.50 -9.71
CA ASP A 92 1.86 -6.92 -9.05
C ASP A 92 2.95 -5.83 -9.16
N ARG A 93 3.11 -5.26 -10.36
CA ARG A 93 4.04 -4.15 -10.60
C ARG A 93 3.65 -2.90 -9.81
N LEU A 94 2.37 -2.54 -9.81
CA LEU A 94 1.89 -1.37 -9.07
C LEU A 94 2.15 -1.50 -7.57
N LEU A 95 1.86 -2.66 -6.97
CA LEU A 95 2.17 -2.95 -5.57
C LEU A 95 3.68 -2.82 -5.31
N LYS A 96 4.51 -3.43 -6.19
CA LYS A 96 5.98 -3.35 -6.12
C LYS A 96 6.52 -1.93 -6.18
N ASP A 97 5.96 -1.06 -7.00
CA ASP A 97 6.34 0.35 -7.06
C ASP A 97 5.92 1.12 -5.80
N CYS A 98 4.74 0.84 -5.26
CA CYS A 98 4.20 1.56 -4.10
C CYS A 98 4.86 1.20 -2.77
N TRP A 99 5.30 -0.04 -2.56
CA TRP A 99 5.94 -0.46 -1.30
C TRP A 99 7.48 -0.48 -1.36
N GLN A 100 8.09 0.32 -2.22
CA GLN A 100 9.56 0.43 -2.29
C GLN A 100 10.17 0.85 -0.95
N ARG A 101 11.39 0.35 -0.68
CA ARG A 101 12.08 0.65 0.58
C ARG A 101 12.37 2.14 0.73
N LYS A 102 12.86 2.77 -0.34
CA LYS A 102 13.16 4.21 -0.35
C LYS A 102 11.92 5.01 -0.71
N GLN A 103 11.70 6.09 0.04
CA GLN A 103 10.50 6.94 -0.10
C GLN A 103 10.41 7.62 -1.46
N ASP A 104 11.54 8.03 -2.03
CA ASP A 104 11.68 8.72 -3.30
C ASP A 104 11.49 7.82 -4.53
N GLN A 105 11.49 6.51 -4.34
CA GLN A 105 11.23 5.53 -5.39
C GLN A 105 9.74 5.18 -5.53
N ARG A 106 8.90 5.67 -4.61
CA ARG A 106 7.46 5.42 -4.65
C ARG A 106 6.79 6.47 -5.53
N PRO A 107 5.89 6.08 -6.44
CA PRO A 107 5.12 7.03 -7.24
C PRO A 107 4.19 7.86 -6.34
N GLY A 108 3.92 9.10 -6.74
CA GLY A 108 2.89 9.91 -6.08
C GLY A 108 1.47 9.47 -6.44
N PHE A 109 0.46 9.84 -5.65
CA PHE A 109 -0.94 9.58 -6.00
C PHE A 109 -1.37 10.21 -7.33
N ASN A 110 -0.75 11.32 -7.73
CA ASN A 110 -0.98 11.95 -9.04
C ASN A 110 -0.57 11.03 -10.21
N GLU A 111 0.38 10.12 -10.01
CA GLU A 111 0.80 9.12 -11.00
C GLU A 111 0.00 7.83 -10.86
N LEU A 112 -0.42 7.48 -9.65
CA LEU A 112 -1.16 6.25 -9.36
C LEU A 112 -2.61 6.30 -9.85
N VAL A 113 -3.30 7.43 -9.67
CA VAL A 113 -4.71 7.55 -10.07
C VAL A 113 -4.91 7.26 -11.56
N PRO A 114 -4.16 7.88 -12.50
CA PRO A 114 -4.30 7.57 -13.92
C PRO A 114 -3.98 6.11 -14.27
N LYS A 115 -2.97 5.51 -13.61
CA LYS A 115 -2.62 4.10 -13.81
C LYS A 115 -3.77 3.18 -13.38
N LEU A 116 -4.38 3.45 -12.22
CA LEU A 116 -5.51 2.68 -11.71
C LEU A 116 -6.76 2.86 -12.58
N GLU A 117 -7.00 4.05 -13.11
CA GLU A 117 -8.10 4.29 -14.06
C GLU A 117 -7.90 3.52 -15.36
N ALA A 118 -6.69 3.52 -15.93
CA ALA A 118 -6.39 2.73 -17.13
C ALA A 118 -6.59 1.22 -16.89
N MET A 119 -6.11 0.70 -15.76
CA MET A 119 -6.33 -0.70 -15.38
C MET A 119 -7.82 -1.03 -15.25
N ARG A 120 -8.63 -0.12 -14.68
CA ARG A 120 -10.08 -0.33 -14.55
C ARG A 120 -10.74 -0.51 -15.91
N GLU A 121 -10.42 0.32 -16.89
CA GLU A 121 -11.01 0.19 -18.24
C GLU A 121 -10.63 -1.16 -18.88
N GLU A 122 -9.38 -1.61 -18.72
CA GLU A 122 -8.95 -2.94 -19.19
C GLU A 122 -9.74 -4.10 -18.54
N PHE A 123 -10.01 -4.01 -17.23
CA PHE A 123 -10.83 -5.02 -16.54
C PHE A 123 -12.31 -5.00 -16.96
N LEU A 124 -12.86 -3.83 -17.28
CA LEU A 124 -14.24 -3.70 -17.76
C LEU A 124 -14.40 -4.21 -19.19
N ASP A 125 -13.40 -4.02 -20.04
CA ASP A 125 -13.40 -4.54 -21.41
C ASP A 125 -13.33 -6.08 -21.45
N ILE A 126 -12.53 -6.71 -20.58
CA ILE A 126 -12.47 -8.18 -20.45
C ILE A 126 -13.82 -8.74 -19.94
N GLY A 127 -14.47 -8.05 -19.00
CA GLY A 127 -15.79 -8.42 -18.49
C GLY A 127 -16.90 -8.38 -19.57
N ASN A 128 -16.75 -7.51 -20.58
CA ASN A 128 -17.70 -7.40 -21.69
C ASN A 128 -17.45 -8.44 -22.80
N ILE A 129 -16.24 -8.99 -22.93
CA ILE A 129 -15.94 -10.06 -23.90
C ILE A 129 -16.46 -11.43 -23.41
N GLY A 130 -16.67 -11.59 -22.09
CA GLY A 130 -17.24 -12.80 -21.48
C GLY A 130 -18.76 -12.96 -21.61
N MET A 131 -19.46 -12.01 -22.26
CA MET A 131 -20.89 -12.11 -22.57
C MET A 131 -21.14 -11.90 -24.08
N MET A 132 -20.67 -12.84 -24.90
CA MET A 132 -21.33 -13.10 -26.19
C MET A 132 -22.13 -14.42 -26.03
N PRO A 133 -23.34 -14.48 -26.62
CA PRO A 133 -24.29 -15.60 -26.43
C PRO A 133 -23.74 -16.95 -26.92
#